data_AF-A0A971BHY0-F1
#
_entry.id   AF-A0A971BHY0-F1
#
_cell.length_a   1.000
_cell.length_b   1.000
_cell.length_c   1.000
_cell.angle_alpha   90.00
_cell.angle_beta   90.00
_cell.angle_gamma   90.00
#
_symmetry.space_group_name_H-M   'P 1'
#
loop_
_entity.id
_entity.type
_entity.pdbx_description
1 polymer ?
#
loop_
_entity_poly.entity_id
_entity_poly.type
_entity_poly.pdbx_seq_one_letter_code
_entity_poly.pdbx_strand_id
1 'polypeptide(L)'
;MKFARYFIRTGLAVIIIMVIAIGVLCYQDGLNPLDAIFPGKLSTESFHVLPNEIEKIDGLERFDRVVVDGNSETVQELYQRVSDEAKKLPDVFIDIFNKSGFKLVISDNVYKYTRKHVPDGFYLGGVTQEHGSDKRIVLFPVQGDRTSLYHEFGHVLVSVYEMEKETLPVIWEHDYKGTVALTGEYAGAGADECWAEAFRFMLQNMDNPTAMAKAEALMPVSYLCFQRFIEYGEEQEAA
;
A
#
# COMPACT_ATOMS: atom_id res chain seq x y z
N MET A 1 20.47 -22.55 32.65
CA MET A 1 20.64 -21.64 31.48
C MET A 1 22.05 -21.65 30.86
N LYS A 2 22.75 -22.80 30.75
CA LYS A 2 24.05 -22.87 30.04
C LYS A 2 24.03 -23.70 28.74
N PHE A 3 23.04 -24.57 28.53
CA PHE A 3 22.94 -25.43 27.34
C PHE A 3 22.39 -24.73 26.08
N ALA A 4 21.42 -23.81 26.21
CA ALA A 4 20.80 -23.13 25.07
C ALA A 4 21.77 -22.19 24.32
N ARG A 5 22.74 -21.58 25.02
CA ARG A 5 23.76 -20.71 24.40
C ARG A 5 24.85 -21.49 23.65
N TYR A 6 25.03 -22.78 23.95
CA TYR A 6 25.99 -23.63 23.26
C TYR A 6 25.43 -24.13 21.92
N PHE A 7 24.15 -24.53 21.89
CA PHE A 7 23.47 -25.00 20.67
C PHE A 7 23.30 -23.93 19.59
N ILE A 8 23.01 -22.68 19.97
CA ILE A 8 22.88 -21.57 19.01
C ILE A 8 24.24 -21.21 18.40
N ARG A 9 25.33 -21.31 19.18
CA ARG A 9 26.70 -21.05 18.70
C ARG A 9 27.21 -22.17 17.79
N THR A 10 26.89 -23.44 18.06
CA THR A 10 27.27 -24.55 17.18
C THR A 10 26.46 -24.58 15.90
N GLY A 11 25.15 -24.26 15.93
CA GLY A 11 24.31 -24.20 14.73
C GLY A 11 24.73 -23.09 13.76
N LEU A 12 25.01 -21.89 14.27
CA LEU A 12 25.48 -20.77 13.45
C LEU A 12 26.89 -21.03 12.88
N ALA A 13 27.78 -21.63 13.66
CA ALA A 13 29.12 -22.00 13.20
C ALA A 13 29.08 -23.04 12.08
N VAL A 14 28.17 -24.02 12.13
CA VAL A 14 28.00 -25.02 11.06
C VAL A 14 27.49 -24.38 9.77
N ILE A 15 26.55 -23.44 9.86
CA ILE A 15 26.03 -22.71 8.69
C ILE A 15 27.14 -21.85 8.05
N ILE A 16 27.91 -21.14 8.88
CA ILE A 16 29.03 -20.31 8.38
C ILE A 16 30.11 -21.18 7.73
N ILE A 17 30.46 -22.33 8.34
CA ILE A 17 31.44 -23.26 7.77
C ILE A 17 30.93 -23.86 6.45
N MET A 18 29.64 -24.18 6.33
CA MET A 18 29.05 -24.65 5.07
C MET A 18 29.08 -23.59 3.98
N VAL A 19 28.73 -22.34 4.29
CA VAL A 19 28.74 -21.24 3.31
C VAL A 19 30.16 -20.95 2.84
N ILE A 20 31.14 -20.98 3.74
CA ILE A 20 32.56 -20.82 3.38
C ILE A 20 33.04 -22.00 2.54
N ALA A 21 32.69 -23.24 2.89
CA ALA A 21 33.08 -24.43 2.12
C ALA A 21 32.49 -24.43 0.71
N ILE A 22 31.21 -24.05 0.55
CA ILE A 22 30.55 -23.89 -0.75
C ILE A 22 31.21 -22.76 -1.55
N GLY A 23 31.51 -21.62 -0.91
CA GLY A 23 32.22 -20.52 -1.56
C GLY A 23 33.63 -20.89 -2.04
N VAL A 24 34.37 -21.68 -1.27
CA VAL A 24 35.72 -22.14 -1.63
C VAL A 24 35.68 -23.16 -2.79
N LEU A 25 34.74 -24.10 -2.75
CA LEU A 25 34.56 -25.06 -3.86
C LEU A 25 34.13 -24.36 -5.15
N CYS A 26 33.20 -23.40 -5.06
CA CYS A 26 32.78 -22.60 -6.21
C CYS A 26 33.92 -21.75 -6.78
N TYR A 27 34.79 -21.18 -5.95
CA TYR A 27 35.94 -20.39 -6.40
C TYR A 27 37.01 -21.24 -7.12
N GLN A 28 37.28 -22.47 -6.64
CA GLN A 28 38.27 -23.36 -7.24
C GLN A 28 37.82 -23.90 -8.60
N ASP A 29 36.52 -24.13 -8.77
CA ASP A 29 35.94 -24.67 -10.01
C ASP A 29 35.41 -23.59 -10.96
N GLY A 30 35.60 -22.30 -10.63
CA GLY A 30 35.14 -21.17 -11.45
C GLY A 30 33.61 -21.05 -11.55
N LEU A 31 32.88 -21.58 -10.55
CA LEU A 31 31.43 -21.59 -10.48
C LEU A 31 30.93 -20.39 -9.65
N ASN A 32 29.77 -19.83 -10.01
CA ASN A 32 29.13 -18.78 -9.23
C ASN A 32 28.44 -19.40 -8.00
N PRO A 33 28.78 -19.01 -6.75
CA PRO A 33 28.18 -19.58 -5.54
C PRO A 33 26.65 -19.44 -5.48
N LEU A 34 26.09 -18.45 -6.18
CA LEU A 34 24.65 -18.21 -6.24
C LEU A 34 23.91 -19.29 -7.04
N ASP A 35 24.54 -19.88 -8.05
CA ASP A 35 23.94 -20.90 -8.93
C ASP A 35 23.71 -22.24 -8.19
N ALA A 36 24.50 -22.51 -7.15
CA ALA A 36 24.33 -23.70 -6.30
C ALA A 36 23.22 -23.55 -5.25
N ILE A 37 22.91 -22.30 -4.87
CA ILE A 37 21.91 -21.97 -3.86
C ILE A 37 20.51 -21.84 -4.50
N PHE A 38 20.45 -21.45 -5.78
CA PHE A 38 19.20 -21.26 -6.52
C PHE A 38 19.23 -21.99 -7.87
N PRO A 39 18.85 -23.29 -7.92
CA PRO A 39 18.88 -24.04 -9.17
C PRO A 39 17.67 -23.66 -10.04
N GLY A 40 17.83 -22.62 -10.86
CA GLY A 40 16.82 -22.20 -11.83
C GLY A 40 17.32 -21.07 -12.72
N LYS A 41 17.83 -21.42 -13.92
CA LYS A 41 18.28 -20.45 -14.94
C LYS A 41 17.09 -19.69 -15.53
N LEU A 42 17.12 -18.36 -15.43
CA LEU A 42 16.43 -17.47 -16.38
C LEU A 42 17.16 -17.57 -17.73
N SER A 43 16.44 -17.90 -18.81
CA SER A 43 16.99 -17.87 -20.17
C SER A 43 16.55 -16.61 -20.91
N THR A 44 17.42 -16.13 -21.80
CA THR A 44 17.29 -14.88 -22.58
C THR A 44 16.49 -15.03 -23.87
N GLU A 45 15.67 -16.08 -24.04
CA GLU A 45 14.88 -16.30 -25.25
C GLU A 45 13.38 -16.07 -25.01
N SER A 46 13.03 -14.80 -24.77
CA SER A 46 11.69 -14.23 -25.00
C SER A 46 11.77 -12.70 -25.08
N PHE A 47 12.83 -12.15 -25.69
CA PHE A 47 12.86 -10.72 -26.01
C PHE A 47 12.06 -10.51 -27.30
N HIS A 48 10.77 -10.25 -27.15
CA HIS A 48 10.04 -9.52 -28.17
C HIS A 48 10.59 -8.09 -28.22
N VAL A 49 11.10 -7.69 -29.39
CA VAL A 49 11.31 -6.27 -29.71
C VAL A 49 9.92 -5.63 -29.72
N LEU A 50 9.65 -4.78 -28.72
CA LEU A 50 8.53 -3.84 -28.79
C LEU A 50 9.03 -2.54 -29.41
N PRO A 51 8.29 -1.98 -30.39
CA PRO A 51 8.59 -0.67 -30.96
C PRO A 51 8.30 0.45 -29.95
N ASN A 52 9.05 1.55 -30.07
CA ASN A 52 8.92 2.82 -29.34
C ASN A 52 7.55 3.09 -28.69
N GLU A 53 7.42 2.82 -27.39
CA GLU A 53 6.47 3.50 -26.51
C GLU A 53 7.14 3.75 -25.16
N ILE A 54 6.96 4.98 -24.68
CA ILE A 54 7.49 5.58 -23.44
C ILE A 54 7.57 4.56 -22.31
N GLU A 55 8.71 4.47 -21.62
CA GLU A 55 8.89 3.73 -20.37
C GLU A 55 7.68 3.99 -19.45
N LYS A 56 6.73 3.04 -19.39
CA LYS A 56 5.67 3.10 -18.39
C LYS A 56 6.33 2.76 -17.07
N ILE A 57 6.82 3.78 -16.37
CA ILE A 57 7.21 3.65 -14.96
C ILE A 57 6.02 3.00 -14.25
N ASP A 58 6.26 1.87 -13.58
CA ASP A 58 5.24 1.20 -12.78
C ASP A 58 5.09 1.97 -11.48
N GLY A 59 3.88 2.51 -11.21
CA GLY A 59 3.64 3.31 -10.00
C GLY A 59 3.85 2.53 -8.71
N LEU A 60 3.80 1.20 -8.77
CA LEU A 60 3.99 0.35 -7.61
C LEU A 60 5.45 0.24 -7.17
N GLU A 61 6.43 0.59 -8.02
CA GLU A 61 7.85 0.63 -7.66
C GLU A 61 8.17 1.67 -6.58
N ARG A 62 7.25 2.63 -6.36
CA ARG A 62 7.35 3.64 -5.31
C ARG A 62 7.11 3.06 -3.91
N PHE A 63 6.51 1.88 -3.80
CA PHE A 63 6.25 1.21 -2.53
C PHE A 63 7.39 0.25 -2.19
N ASP A 64 7.88 0.30 -0.95
CA ASP A 64 8.95 -0.60 -0.50
C ASP A 64 8.54 -2.08 -0.54
N ARG A 65 7.23 -2.35 -0.38
CA ARG A 65 6.68 -3.71 -0.22
C ARG A 65 5.33 -3.85 -0.89
N VAL A 66 5.33 -4.51 -2.04
CA VAL A 66 4.12 -4.91 -2.76
C VAL A 66 4.04 -6.44 -2.83
N VAL A 67 2.85 -6.99 -2.58
CA VAL A 67 2.57 -8.42 -2.69
C VAL A 67 1.37 -8.60 -3.61
N VAL A 68 1.56 -9.33 -4.71
CA VAL A 68 0.48 -9.76 -5.59
C VAL A 68 0.19 -11.22 -5.29
N ASP A 69 -1.01 -11.50 -4.78
CA ASP A 69 -1.45 -12.81 -4.34
C ASP A 69 -2.61 -13.28 -5.20
N GLY A 70 -2.27 -13.80 -6.37
CA GLY A 70 -3.20 -14.23 -7.40
C GLY A 70 -2.66 -13.94 -8.80
N ASN A 71 -3.19 -14.60 -9.81
CA ASN A 71 -2.83 -14.40 -11.21
C ASN A 71 -4.04 -14.37 -12.15
N SER A 72 -5.24 -14.18 -11.58
CA SER A 72 -6.47 -14.01 -12.35
C SER A 72 -6.46 -12.69 -13.13
N GLU A 73 -7.22 -12.64 -14.23
CA GLU A 73 -7.37 -11.44 -15.06
C GLU A 73 -7.81 -10.23 -14.22
N THR A 74 -8.75 -10.41 -13.30
CA THR A 74 -9.25 -9.35 -12.41
C THR A 74 -8.20 -8.84 -11.43
N VAL A 75 -7.26 -9.69 -10.97
CA VAL A 75 -6.12 -9.26 -10.15
C VAL A 75 -5.13 -8.43 -10.98
N GLN A 76 -4.92 -8.77 -12.25
CA GLN A 76 -4.07 -8.00 -13.16
C GLN A 76 -4.70 -6.64 -13.53
N GLU A 77 -6.01 -6.60 -13.76
CA GLU A 77 -6.74 -5.35 -13.97
C GLU A 77 -6.66 -4.44 -12.74
N LEU A 78 -6.86 -5.01 -11.55
CA LEU A 78 -6.71 -4.28 -10.29
C LEU A 78 -5.27 -3.79 -10.12
N TYR A 79 -4.26 -4.62 -10.37
CA TYR A 79 -2.86 -4.24 -10.34
C TYR A 79 -2.60 -3.00 -11.20
N GLN A 80 -3.06 -3.02 -12.45
CA GLN A 80 -2.84 -1.92 -13.37
C GLN A 80 -3.53 -0.64 -12.89
N ARG A 81 -4.79 -0.72 -12.42
CA ARG A 81 -5.49 0.44 -11.87
C ARG A 81 -4.75 1.01 -10.66
N VAL A 82 -4.31 0.15 -9.74
CA VAL A 82 -3.61 0.58 -8.52
C VAL A 82 -2.24 1.17 -8.86
N SER A 83 -1.54 0.63 -9.87
CA SER A 83 -0.31 1.23 -10.41
C SER A 83 -0.57 2.63 -10.98
N ASP A 84 -1.67 2.83 -11.71
CA ASP A 84 -2.00 4.13 -12.30
C ASP A 84 -2.50 5.15 -11.26
N GLU A 85 -3.20 4.70 -10.21
CA GLU A 85 -3.49 5.51 -9.02
C GLU A 85 -2.20 5.88 -8.29
N ALA A 86 -1.31 4.91 -8.09
CA ALA A 86 -0.04 5.12 -7.41
C ALA A 86 0.84 6.16 -8.11
N LYS A 87 0.83 6.27 -9.44
CA LYS A 87 1.58 7.31 -10.16
C LYS A 87 1.16 8.74 -9.82
N LYS A 88 -0.10 8.92 -9.40
CA LYS A 88 -0.68 10.24 -9.12
C LYS A 88 -0.62 10.60 -7.63
N LEU A 89 -0.26 9.67 -6.76
CA LEU A 89 -0.09 9.96 -5.34
C LEU A 89 1.08 10.92 -5.12
N PRO A 90 0.91 11.98 -4.33
CA PRO A 90 2.04 12.77 -3.82
C PRO A 90 3.05 11.90 -3.05
N ASP A 91 4.34 12.20 -3.19
CA ASP A 91 5.43 11.44 -2.56
C ASP A 91 5.29 11.38 -1.03
N VAL A 92 4.80 12.45 -0.39
CA VAL A 92 4.57 12.48 1.07
C VAL A 92 3.72 11.32 1.58
N PHE A 93 2.70 10.90 0.84
CA PHE A 93 1.85 9.79 1.26
C PHE A 93 2.57 8.45 1.10
N ILE A 94 3.28 8.25 -0.02
CA ILE A 94 4.11 7.07 -0.24
C ILE A 94 5.17 6.95 0.86
N ASP A 95 5.81 8.07 1.21
CA ASP A 95 6.80 8.15 2.26
C ASP A 95 6.22 7.79 3.62
N ILE A 96 5.06 8.34 3.99
CA ILE A 96 4.37 8.01 5.23
C ILE A 96 4.07 6.50 5.28
N PHE A 97 3.57 5.94 4.19
CA PHE A 97 3.25 4.52 4.08
C PHE A 97 4.50 3.63 4.29
N ASN A 98 5.57 3.90 3.54
CA ASN A 98 6.83 3.16 3.58
C ASN A 98 7.51 3.28 4.94
N LYS A 99 7.69 4.51 5.46
CA LYS A 99 8.31 4.79 6.77
C LYS A 99 7.52 4.16 7.93
N SER A 100 6.21 4.02 7.78
CA SER A 100 5.33 3.38 8.78
C SER A 100 5.32 1.86 8.70
N GLY A 101 6.06 1.27 7.75
CA GLY A 101 6.22 -0.18 7.62
C GLY A 101 4.99 -0.90 7.04
N PHE A 102 4.08 -0.17 6.39
CA PHE A 102 2.97 -0.79 5.69
C PHE A 102 3.46 -1.55 4.44
N LYS A 103 2.67 -2.53 4.02
CA LYS A 103 2.81 -3.19 2.71
C LYS A 103 1.49 -3.15 1.96
N LEU A 104 1.59 -3.07 0.64
CA LEU A 104 0.43 -3.11 -0.25
C LEU A 104 0.23 -4.55 -0.72
N VAL A 105 -0.98 -5.08 -0.56
CA VAL A 105 -1.35 -6.42 -1.02
C VAL A 105 -2.48 -6.29 -2.03
N ILE A 106 -2.33 -6.94 -3.18
CA ILE A 106 -3.35 -7.04 -4.21
C ILE A 106 -3.72 -8.51 -4.33
N SER A 107 -4.99 -8.85 -4.12
CA SER A 107 -5.42 -10.24 -3.97
C SER A 107 -6.88 -10.43 -4.36
N ASP A 108 -7.26 -11.60 -4.91
CA ASP A 108 -8.66 -12.03 -5.02
C ASP A 108 -9.11 -12.91 -3.84
N ASN A 109 -8.19 -13.27 -2.93
CA ASN A 109 -8.45 -14.15 -1.81
C ASN A 109 -8.91 -13.38 -0.56
N VAL A 110 -10.17 -12.93 -0.56
CA VAL A 110 -10.81 -12.23 0.57
C VAL A 110 -10.67 -13.01 1.89
N TYR A 111 -10.95 -14.31 1.88
CA TYR A 111 -10.95 -15.15 3.09
C TYR A 111 -9.59 -15.28 3.77
N LYS A 112 -8.49 -15.18 3.02
CA LYS A 112 -7.12 -15.22 3.57
C LYS A 112 -6.81 -13.96 4.39
N TYR A 113 -7.34 -12.82 3.96
CA TYR A 113 -6.96 -11.52 4.53
C TYR A 113 -8.03 -10.94 5.46
N THR A 114 -9.28 -11.37 5.35
CA THR A 114 -10.34 -10.89 6.24
C THR A 114 -11.21 -12.02 6.77
N ARG A 115 -11.64 -11.87 8.03
CA ARG A 115 -12.67 -12.69 8.65
C ARG A 115 -14.06 -12.07 8.57
N LYS A 116 -14.18 -10.87 7.97
CA LYS A 116 -15.46 -10.20 7.77
C LYS A 116 -16.32 -11.05 6.85
N HIS A 117 -17.52 -11.39 7.31
CA HIS A 117 -18.54 -11.94 6.43
C HIS A 117 -19.04 -10.80 5.54
N VAL A 118 -18.81 -10.92 4.22
CA VAL A 118 -19.35 -9.97 3.25
C VAL A 118 -20.77 -10.43 2.92
N PRO A 119 -21.82 -9.65 3.24
CA PRO A 119 -23.19 -10.03 2.94
C PRO A 119 -23.43 -10.16 1.44
N ASP A 120 -24.38 -11.01 1.05
CA ASP A 120 -24.78 -11.16 -0.36
C ASP A 120 -25.15 -9.80 -0.97
N GLY A 121 -24.55 -9.47 -2.13
CA GLY A 121 -24.76 -8.20 -2.84
C GLY A 121 -23.84 -7.04 -2.42
N PHE A 122 -23.02 -7.23 -1.38
CA PHE A 122 -21.95 -6.29 -1.01
C PHE A 122 -20.60 -6.78 -1.53
N TYR A 123 -19.70 -5.83 -1.78
CA TYR A 123 -18.35 -6.10 -2.23
C TYR A 123 -17.37 -5.43 -1.27
N LEU A 124 -16.32 -6.15 -0.87
CA LEU A 124 -15.23 -5.60 -0.09
C LEU A 124 -14.13 -5.15 -1.06
N GLY A 125 -14.00 -3.85 -1.29
CA GLY A 125 -13.02 -3.29 -2.22
C GLY A 125 -11.60 -3.24 -1.66
N GLY A 126 -11.47 -2.99 -0.36
CA GLY A 126 -10.19 -2.97 0.33
C GLY A 126 -10.36 -3.11 1.84
N VAL A 127 -9.24 -3.32 2.52
CA VAL A 127 -9.12 -3.21 3.96
C VAL A 127 -7.74 -2.70 4.35
N THR A 128 -7.70 -1.78 5.30
CA THR A 128 -6.50 -1.42 6.04
C THR A 128 -6.45 -2.19 7.35
N GLN A 129 -5.32 -2.83 7.64
CA GLN A 129 -5.18 -3.74 8.78
C GLN A 129 -3.86 -3.52 9.52
N GLU A 130 -3.95 -3.54 10.85
CA GLU A 130 -2.79 -3.56 11.73
C GLU A 130 -2.92 -4.70 12.76
N HIS A 131 -1.92 -5.58 12.80
CA HIS A 131 -1.82 -6.63 13.81
C HIS A 131 -0.39 -6.78 14.31
N GLY A 132 -0.10 -6.15 15.46
CA GLY A 132 1.25 -6.12 16.02
C GLY A 132 2.21 -5.38 15.08
N SER A 133 3.23 -6.07 14.57
CA SER A 133 4.18 -5.50 13.62
C SER A 133 3.76 -5.63 12.15
N ASP A 134 2.61 -6.25 11.87
CA ASP A 134 2.12 -6.45 10.52
C ASP A 134 1.08 -5.38 10.18
N LYS A 135 1.46 -4.44 9.32
CA LYS A 135 0.63 -3.36 8.81
C LYS A 135 0.46 -3.50 7.31
N ARG A 136 -0.77 -3.43 6.81
CA ARG A 136 -1.06 -3.64 5.39
C ARG A 136 -2.32 -2.94 4.91
N ILE A 137 -2.28 -2.51 3.65
CA ILE A 137 -3.49 -2.35 2.83
C ILE A 137 -3.66 -3.64 2.03
N VAL A 138 -4.88 -4.18 1.97
CA VAL A 138 -5.24 -5.28 1.08
C VAL A 138 -6.36 -4.81 0.16
N LEU A 139 -6.13 -4.83 -1.14
CA LEU A 139 -7.11 -4.45 -2.16
C LEU A 139 -7.63 -5.70 -2.87
N PHE A 140 -8.94 -5.74 -3.09
CA PHE A 140 -9.63 -6.84 -3.76
C PHE A 140 -10.30 -6.37 -5.05
N PRO A 141 -10.41 -7.23 -6.07
CA PRO A 141 -11.12 -6.91 -7.29
C PRO A 141 -12.62 -6.89 -7.00
N VAL A 142 -13.28 -5.80 -7.41
CA VAL A 142 -14.72 -5.61 -7.34
C VAL A 142 -15.17 -4.94 -8.64
N GLN A 143 -16.42 -5.13 -9.03
CA GLN A 143 -16.93 -4.47 -10.23
C GLN A 143 -16.95 -2.95 -10.06
N GLY A 144 -16.39 -2.25 -11.05
CA GLY A 144 -16.32 -0.78 -11.10
C GLY A 144 -15.28 -0.16 -10.16
N ASP A 145 -15.49 1.12 -9.83
CA ASP A 145 -14.51 1.96 -9.10
C ASP A 145 -14.66 1.88 -7.56
N ARG A 146 -15.15 0.75 -7.05
CA ARG A 146 -15.41 0.60 -5.60
C ARG A 146 -14.18 0.20 -4.78
N THR A 147 -13.11 -0.23 -5.43
CA THR A 147 -11.80 -0.40 -4.78
C THR A 147 -11.00 0.84 -5.07
N SER A 148 -10.51 1.50 -4.02
CA SER A 148 -9.73 2.73 -4.15
C SER A 148 -8.53 2.66 -3.22
N LEU A 149 -7.33 2.75 -3.79
CA LEU A 149 -6.10 2.86 -3.01
C LEU A 149 -6.16 4.10 -2.10
N TYR A 150 -6.69 5.20 -2.63
CA TYR A 150 -6.75 6.48 -1.93
C TYR A 150 -7.63 6.42 -0.68
N HIS A 151 -8.78 5.73 -0.76
CA HIS A 151 -9.63 5.50 0.41
C HIS A 151 -8.85 4.80 1.53
N GLU A 152 -8.17 3.70 1.20
CA GLU A 152 -7.38 2.94 2.18
C GLU A 152 -6.19 3.73 2.72
N PHE A 153 -5.61 4.63 1.93
CA PHE A 153 -4.60 5.57 2.42
C PHE A 153 -5.16 6.53 3.48
N GLY A 154 -6.42 6.93 3.38
CA GLY A 154 -7.09 7.70 4.44
C GLY A 154 -7.02 6.98 5.79
N HIS A 155 -7.28 5.67 5.79
CA HIS A 155 -7.17 4.81 6.99
C HIS A 155 -5.73 4.63 7.47
N VAL A 156 -4.75 4.60 6.57
CA VAL A 156 -3.32 4.61 6.95
C VAL A 156 -3.00 5.87 7.74
N LEU A 157 -3.45 7.04 7.30
CA LEU A 157 -3.20 8.30 8.01
C LEU A 157 -3.86 8.33 9.39
N VAL A 158 -5.08 7.81 9.50
CA VAL A 158 -5.76 7.65 10.80
C VAL A 158 -4.90 6.88 11.78
N SER A 159 -4.36 5.75 11.33
CA SER A 159 -3.56 4.88 12.18
C SER A 159 -2.18 5.48 12.51
N VAL A 160 -1.49 6.04 11.52
CA VAL A 160 -0.13 6.58 11.70
C VAL A 160 -0.12 7.79 12.63
N TYR A 161 -1.15 8.64 12.54
CA TYR A 161 -1.26 9.87 13.32
C TYR A 161 -2.22 9.77 14.51
N GLU A 162 -2.71 8.57 14.84
CA GLU A 162 -3.63 8.29 15.97
C GLU A 162 -4.84 9.26 16.01
N MET A 163 -5.47 9.45 14.85
CA MET A 163 -6.49 10.48 14.64
C MET A 163 -7.82 10.20 15.38
N GLU A 164 -8.05 8.99 15.88
CA GLU A 164 -9.36 8.51 16.34
C GLU A 164 -9.92 9.28 17.54
N LYS A 165 -9.05 9.81 18.40
CA LYS A 165 -9.48 10.44 19.66
C LYS A 165 -9.81 11.90 19.53
N GLU A 166 -9.04 12.64 18.73
CA GLU A 166 -9.11 14.11 18.71
C GLU A 166 -9.54 14.63 17.35
N THR A 167 -8.99 14.08 16.26
CA THR A 167 -9.20 14.63 14.92
C THR A 167 -10.48 14.10 14.27
N LEU A 168 -10.71 12.78 14.30
CA LEU A 168 -11.88 12.18 13.68
C LEU A 168 -13.23 12.67 14.26
N PRO A 169 -13.39 12.89 15.58
CA PRO A 169 -14.63 13.45 16.10
C PRO A 169 -14.94 14.85 15.56
N VAL A 170 -13.91 15.70 15.38
CA VAL A 170 -14.06 17.05 14.85
C VAL A 170 -14.41 17.01 13.35
N ILE A 171 -13.74 16.15 12.57
CA ILE A 171 -14.10 15.91 11.17
C ILE A 171 -15.56 15.44 11.07
N TRP A 172 -15.96 14.48 11.89
CA TRP A 172 -17.33 13.96 11.87
C TRP A 172 -18.37 15.03 12.21
N GLU A 173 -18.11 15.84 13.24
CA GLU A 173 -19.03 16.90 13.68
C GLU A 173 -19.27 17.94 12.58
N HIS A 174 -18.21 18.33 11.86
CA HIS A 174 -18.26 19.46 10.93
C HIS A 174 -18.46 19.07 9.47
N ASP A 175 -17.88 17.95 9.03
CA ASP A 175 -17.75 17.64 7.61
C ASP A 175 -18.65 16.49 7.15
N TYR A 176 -19.24 15.70 8.07
CA TYR A 176 -20.04 14.51 7.72
C TYR A 176 -21.07 14.78 6.61
N LYS A 177 -21.88 15.84 6.77
CA LYS A 177 -22.94 16.17 5.80
C LYS A 177 -22.37 16.56 4.44
N GLY A 178 -21.29 17.33 4.43
CA GLY A 178 -20.63 17.77 3.19
C GLY A 178 -19.95 16.61 2.49
N THR A 179 -19.30 15.73 3.24
CA THR A 179 -18.66 14.52 2.73
C THR A 179 -19.71 13.62 2.09
N VAL A 180 -20.82 13.29 2.78
CA VAL A 180 -21.91 12.50 2.20
C VAL A 180 -22.48 13.15 0.93
N ALA A 181 -22.61 14.48 0.90
CA ALA A 181 -23.09 15.20 -0.29
C ALA A 181 -22.14 15.10 -1.48
N LEU A 182 -20.83 14.95 -1.25
CA LEU A 182 -19.81 14.88 -2.29
C LEU A 182 -19.46 13.45 -2.72
N THR A 183 -19.49 12.49 -1.79
CA THR A 183 -18.96 11.14 -2.00
C THR A 183 -19.99 10.02 -1.85
N GLY A 184 -21.16 10.33 -1.27
CA GLY A 184 -22.26 9.39 -1.08
C GLY A 184 -22.39 8.84 0.35
N GLU A 185 -23.39 7.98 0.56
CA GLU A 185 -23.82 7.54 1.90
C GLU A 185 -22.79 6.70 2.66
N TYR A 186 -21.82 6.08 1.97
CA TYR A 186 -20.80 5.26 2.62
C TYR A 186 -19.93 6.06 3.60
N ALA A 187 -19.70 7.34 3.31
CA ALA A 187 -19.02 8.26 4.23
C ALA A 187 -19.73 8.38 5.60
N GLY A 188 -21.00 8.00 5.69
CA GLY A 188 -21.78 7.98 6.93
C GLY A 188 -21.66 6.72 7.77
N ALA A 189 -20.83 5.75 7.37
CA ALA A 189 -20.65 4.52 8.13
C ALA A 189 -19.88 4.72 9.46
N GLY A 190 -19.04 5.77 9.53
CA GLY A 190 -18.21 6.08 10.70
C GLY A 190 -17.36 7.33 10.49
N ALA A 191 -16.75 7.84 11.56
CA ALA A 191 -15.88 9.03 11.49
C ALA A 191 -14.60 8.78 10.68
N ASP A 192 -14.06 7.56 10.76
CA ASP A 192 -12.96 7.05 9.96
C ASP A 192 -13.32 6.97 8.48
N GLU A 193 -14.49 6.41 8.16
CA GLU A 193 -15.00 6.31 6.78
C GLU A 193 -15.32 7.69 6.19
N CYS A 194 -15.83 8.62 7.01
CA CYS A 194 -16.02 10.02 6.62
C CYS A 194 -14.68 10.66 6.20
N TRP A 195 -13.64 10.50 7.01
CA TRP A 195 -12.31 10.99 6.66
C TRP A 195 -11.75 10.31 5.40
N ALA A 196 -11.81 8.98 5.32
CA ALA A 196 -11.26 8.22 4.19
C ALA A 196 -11.94 8.59 2.86
N GLU A 197 -13.25 8.80 2.87
CA GLU A 197 -14.00 9.27 1.70
C GLU A 197 -13.68 10.72 1.32
N ALA A 198 -13.59 11.63 2.29
CA ALA A 198 -13.18 13.01 2.06
C ALA A 198 -11.76 13.07 1.47
N PHE A 199 -10.83 12.31 2.04
CA PHE A 199 -9.45 12.18 1.59
C PHE A 199 -9.36 11.63 0.16
N ARG A 200 -10.09 10.55 -0.14
CA ARG A 200 -10.21 10.02 -1.51
C ARG A 200 -10.68 11.09 -2.47
N PHE A 201 -11.75 11.82 -2.13
CA PHE A 201 -12.30 12.86 -3.00
C PHE A 201 -11.25 13.93 -3.33
N MET A 202 -10.53 14.42 -2.31
CA MET A 202 -9.52 15.46 -2.49
C MET A 202 -8.35 14.97 -3.35
N LEU A 203 -7.83 13.76 -3.10
CA LEU A 203 -6.78 13.18 -3.95
C LEU A 203 -7.21 13.00 -5.40
N GLN A 204 -8.42 12.49 -5.64
CA GLN A 204 -8.94 12.30 -7.01
C GLN A 204 -9.12 13.61 -7.77
N ASN A 205 -9.27 14.72 -7.05
CA ASN A 205 -9.65 16.01 -7.61
C ASN A 205 -8.60 17.10 -7.39
N MET A 206 -7.37 16.76 -7.00
CA MET A 206 -6.37 17.77 -6.62
C MET A 206 -6.07 18.77 -7.75
N ASP A 207 -6.11 18.31 -9.00
CA ASP A 207 -5.92 19.14 -10.20
C ASP A 207 -7.21 19.82 -10.69
N ASN A 208 -8.32 19.70 -9.95
CA ASN A 208 -9.61 20.28 -10.28
C ASN A 208 -9.99 21.38 -9.28
N PRO A 209 -9.71 22.67 -9.59
CA PRO A 209 -9.97 23.78 -8.69
C PRO A 209 -11.43 23.91 -8.26
N THR A 210 -12.37 23.55 -9.14
CA THR A 210 -13.81 23.65 -8.82
C THR A 210 -14.21 22.59 -7.79
N ALA A 211 -13.69 21.38 -7.92
CA ALA A 211 -13.95 20.31 -6.96
C ALA A 211 -13.24 20.59 -5.62
N MET A 212 -12.00 21.09 -5.64
CA MET A 212 -11.28 21.47 -4.41
C MET A 212 -11.94 22.65 -3.69
N ALA A 213 -12.47 23.64 -4.41
CA ALA A 213 -13.24 24.73 -3.78
C ALA A 213 -14.55 24.22 -3.14
N LYS A 214 -15.20 23.21 -3.73
CA LYS A 214 -16.35 22.55 -3.10
C LYS A 214 -15.95 21.77 -1.85
N ALA A 215 -14.79 21.10 -1.88
CA ALA A 215 -14.24 20.41 -0.72
C ALA A 215 -13.99 21.38 0.43
N GLU A 216 -13.30 22.49 0.16
CA GLU A 216 -13.04 23.55 1.16
C GLU A 216 -14.33 24.09 1.78
N ALA A 217 -15.37 24.31 0.96
CA ALA A 217 -16.64 24.86 1.43
C ALA A 217 -17.51 23.86 2.22
N LEU A 218 -17.48 22.57 1.86
CA LEU A 218 -18.41 21.56 2.40
C LEU A 218 -17.77 20.65 3.45
N MET A 219 -16.46 20.42 3.39
CA MET A 219 -15.69 19.61 4.33
C MET A 219 -14.43 20.37 4.79
N PRO A 220 -14.60 21.55 5.41
CA PRO A 220 -13.50 22.47 5.71
C PRO A 220 -12.43 21.89 6.64
N VAL A 221 -12.80 21.02 7.60
CA VAL A 221 -11.82 20.45 8.54
C VAL A 221 -10.92 19.44 7.81
N SER A 222 -11.52 18.56 7.02
CA SER A 222 -10.84 17.55 6.21
C SER A 222 -9.98 18.21 5.15
N TYR A 223 -10.47 19.27 4.51
CA TYR A 223 -9.69 20.08 3.57
C TYR A 223 -8.44 20.66 4.22
N LEU A 224 -8.59 21.27 5.40
CA LEU A 224 -7.44 21.82 6.13
C LEU A 224 -6.45 20.71 6.52
N CYS A 225 -6.91 19.58 7.04
CA CYS A 225 -6.06 18.43 7.36
C CYS A 225 -5.29 17.93 6.13
N PHE A 226 -5.98 17.82 4.98
CA PHE A 226 -5.36 17.41 3.73
C PHE A 226 -4.27 18.39 3.26
N GLN A 227 -4.57 19.69 3.27
CA GLN A 227 -3.58 20.73 2.92
C GLN A 227 -2.34 20.65 3.82
N ARG A 228 -2.52 20.43 5.13
CA ARG A 228 -1.39 20.28 6.06
C ARG A 228 -0.47 19.10 5.71
N PHE A 229 -1.02 17.97 5.24
CA PHE A 229 -0.19 16.86 4.79
C PHE A 229 0.59 17.20 3.52
N ILE A 230 -0.01 17.93 2.58
CA ILE A 230 0.68 18.37 1.36
C ILE A 230 1.80 19.36 1.70
N GLU A 231 1.51 20.39 2.50
CA GLU A 231 2.50 21.39 2.97
C GLU A 231 3.69 20.71 3.66
N TYR A 232 3.42 19.75 4.55
CA TYR A 232 4.47 18.99 5.23
C TYR A 232 5.36 18.21 4.25
N GLY A 233 4.79 17.68 3.18
CA GLY A 233 5.53 17.02 2.10
C GLY A 233 6.49 17.97 1.41
N GLU A 234 6.00 19.13 1.00
CA GLU A 234 6.79 20.17 0.31
C GLU A 234 7.95 20.68 1.19
N GLU A 235 7.71 20.83 2.50
CA GLU A 235 8.75 21.21 3.46
C GLU A 235 9.86 20.16 3.59
N GLN A 236 9.53 18.86 3.52
CA GLN A 236 10.54 17.78 3.57
C GLN A 236 11.41 17.74 2.32
N GLU A 237 10.84 18.03 1.14
CA GLU A 237 11.58 18.03 -0.13
C GLU A 237 12.52 19.25 -0.27
N ALA A 238 12.19 20.36 0.39
CA ALA A 238 12.99 21.58 0.36
C ALA A 238 14.18 21.60 1.35
N ALA A 239 14.27 20.61 2.25
CA ALA A 239 15.25 20.52 3.34
C ALA A 239 16.45 19.61 3.02
#